data_AF-A0A845HR48-F1
#
_entry.id   AF-A0A845HR48-F1
#
_cell.length_a   1.000
_cell.length_b   1.000
_cell.length_c   1.000
_cell.angle_alpha   90.00
_cell.angle_beta   90.00
_cell.angle_gamma   90.00
#
_symmetry.space_group_name_H-M   'P 1'
#
loop_
_entity.id
_entity.type
_entity.pdbx_description
1 polymer ?
#
loop_
_entity_poly.entity_id
_entity_poly.type
_entity_poly.pdbx_seq_one_letter_code
_entity_poly.pdbx_strand_id
1 'polypeptide(L)'
;AILARDGAAQIVLLGSPKDQPACAEVAAGIAGGAVFNLAGSTSLAEAIALIAGSAAVVANDSGLLHIASALNRPVVALYGPTDPDHAPPFSDLAASLSLRLACAPCKQRECPLGHQDCMVKLTPELVWHRLEPMLPTP
;
A
#
# COMPACT_ATOMS: atom_id res chain seq x y z
N ALA A 1 -6.55 13.03 0.10
CA ALA A 1 -7.86 12.36 0.10
C ALA A 1 -8.25 11.86 1.48
N ILE A 2 -7.52 10.90 2.08
CA ILE A 2 -7.80 10.35 3.43
C ILE A 2 -7.98 11.47 4.48
N LEU A 3 -6.97 12.32 4.70
CA LEU A 3 -7.03 13.40 5.70
C LEU A 3 -8.07 14.49 5.39
N ALA A 4 -8.45 14.64 4.11
CA ALA A 4 -9.48 15.61 3.71
C ALA A 4 -10.89 15.06 3.99
N ARG A 5 -11.06 13.74 3.96
CA ARG A 5 -12.29 13.03 4.33
C ARG A 5 -12.46 12.96 5.84
N ASP A 6 -11.37 12.67 6.56
CA ASP A 6 -11.33 12.56 8.02
C ASP A 6 -10.05 13.19 8.55
N GLY A 7 -10.19 14.36 9.17
CA GLY A 7 -9.05 15.12 9.72
C GLY A 7 -8.45 14.50 10.99
N ALA A 8 -9.13 13.55 11.62
CA ALA A 8 -8.62 12.80 12.77
C ALA A 8 -7.89 11.51 12.36
N ALA A 9 -7.94 11.13 11.07
CA ALA A 9 -7.28 9.93 10.58
C ALA A 9 -5.77 10.01 10.80
N GLN A 10 -5.18 8.87 11.17
CA GLN A 10 -3.74 8.70 11.29
C GLN A 10 -3.23 7.77 10.19
N ILE A 11 -2.11 8.13 9.58
CA ILE A 11 -1.46 7.36 8.52
C ILE A 11 -0.15 6.83 9.07
N VAL A 12 0.02 5.51 9.06
CA VAL A 12 1.25 4.85 9.49
C VAL A 12 1.97 4.29 8.28
N LEU A 13 3.21 4.71 8.06
CA LEU A 13 4.09 4.18 7.02
C LEU A 13 4.94 3.08 7.63
N LEU A 14 4.79 1.85 7.11
CA LEU A 14 5.54 0.67 7.55
C LEU A 14 6.48 0.20 6.45
N GLY A 15 7.58 -0.40 6.85
CA GLY A 15 8.59 -0.92 5.94
C GLY A 15 9.83 -1.40 6.68
N SER A 16 10.75 -1.98 5.93
CA SER A 16 12.08 -2.31 6.43
C SER A 16 12.93 -1.04 6.61
N PRO A 17 14.13 -1.15 7.21
CA PRO A 17 15.07 -0.01 7.26
C PRO A 17 15.43 0.56 5.89
N LYS A 18 15.33 -0.23 4.81
CA LYS A 18 15.60 0.23 3.44
C LYS A 18 14.51 1.14 2.88
N ASP A 19 13.30 1.08 3.45
CA ASP A 19 12.15 1.86 3.01
C ASP A 19 12.08 3.22 3.71
N GLN A 20 12.89 3.42 4.76
CA GLN A 20 12.91 4.65 5.56
C GLN A 20 13.09 5.93 4.73
N PRO A 21 13.98 5.99 3.72
CA PRO A 21 14.12 7.19 2.88
C PRO A 21 12.84 7.51 2.10
N ALA A 22 12.23 6.51 1.47
CA ALA A 22 11.01 6.68 0.69
C ALA A 22 9.83 7.09 1.59
N CYS A 23 9.68 6.45 2.75
CA CYS A 23 8.64 6.83 3.71
C CYS A 23 8.86 8.24 4.30
N ALA A 24 10.11 8.67 4.47
CA ALA A 24 10.43 10.02 4.93
C ALA A 24 10.04 11.08 3.88
N GLU A 25 10.29 10.81 2.60
CA GLU A 25 9.86 11.68 1.50
C GLU A 25 8.33 11.84 1.47
N VAL A 26 7.59 10.72 1.58
CA VAL A 26 6.12 10.74 1.66
C VAL A 26 5.63 11.55 2.86
N ALA A 27 6.22 11.33 4.04
CA ALA A 27 5.83 12.04 5.26
C ALA A 27 6.13 13.55 5.17
N ALA A 28 7.24 13.94 4.57
CA ALA A 28 7.60 15.35 4.38
C ALA A 28 6.63 16.10 3.44
N GLY A 29 6.00 15.38 2.51
CA GLY A 29 4.99 15.94 1.60
C GLY A 29 3.64 16.26 2.25
N ILE A 30 3.42 15.89 3.52
CA ILE A 30 2.14 16.03 4.21
C ILE A 30 2.32 16.81 5.51
N ALA A 31 1.76 18.02 5.56
CA ALA A 31 1.74 18.84 6.78
C ALA A 31 0.68 18.35 7.79
N GLY A 32 0.86 18.65 9.08
CA GLY A 32 -0.18 18.48 10.10
C GLY A 32 0.00 17.29 11.05
N GLY A 33 1.15 16.60 11.03
CA GLY A 33 1.52 15.62 12.08
C GLY A 33 0.69 14.33 12.11
N ALA A 34 -0.20 14.10 11.14
CA ALA A 34 -1.05 12.92 11.06
C ALA A 34 -0.35 11.70 10.41
N VAL A 35 0.88 11.85 9.92
CA VAL A 35 1.65 10.80 9.24
C VAL A 35 2.83 10.37 10.10
N PHE A 36 2.88 9.09 10.43
CA PHE A 36 3.90 8.48 11.28
C PHE A 36 4.78 7.56 10.43
N ASN A 37 6.04 7.94 10.22
CA ASN A 37 7.01 7.08 9.57
C ASN A 37 7.62 6.11 10.60
N LEU A 38 7.22 4.84 10.53
CA LEU A 38 7.74 3.77 11.39
C LEU A 38 8.57 2.74 10.60
N ALA A 39 8.93 3.04 9.34
CA ALA A 39 9.77 2.16 8.54
C ALA A 39 11.13 1.93 9.23
N GLY A 40 11.52 0.66 9.37
CA GLY A 40 12.72 0.24 10.10
C GLY A 40 12.68 0.46 11.62
N SER A 41 11.58 0.99 12.16
CA SER A 41 11.44 1.34 13.58
C SER A 41 10.55 0.36 14.36
N THR A 42 10.10 -0.71 13.69
CA THR A 42 9.24 -1.75 14.28
C THR A 42 9.87 -3.12 14.06
N SER A 43 9.77 -3.99 15.06
CA SER A 43 9.84 -5.44 14.86
C SER A 43 8.69 -5.93 13.98
N LEU A 44 8.81 -7.17 13.46
CA LEU A 44 7.74 -7.78 12.70
C LEU A 44 6.45 -7.93 13.53
N ALA A 45 6.56 -8.26 14.81
CA ALA A 45 5.42 -8.41 15.71
C ALA A 45 4.69 -7.07 15.93
N GLU A 46 5.43 -5.97 16.10
CA GLU A 46 4.85 -4.62 16.21
C GLU A 46 4.17 -4.19 14.92
N ALA A 47 4.79 -4.46 13.75
CA ALA A 47 4.18 -4.19 12.45
C ALA A 47 2.86 -4.97 12.27
N ILE A 48 2.84 -6.25 12.65
CA ILE A 48 1.61 -7.09 12.65
C ILE A 48 0.53 -6.46 13.55
N ALA A 49 0.89 -6.01 14.76
CA ALA A 49 -0.06 -5.39 15.69
C ALA A 49 -0.64 -4.08 15.14
N LEU A 50 0.20 -3.24 14.53
CA LEU A 50 -0.23 -2.00 13.88
C LEU A 50 -1.17 -2.27 12.70
N ILE A 51 -0.83 -3.25 11.87
CA ILE A 51 -1.68 -3.68 10.76
C ILE A 51 -3.03 -4.20 11.28
N ALA A 52 -3.03 -5.04 12.32
CA ALA A 52 -4.25 -5.58 12.91
C ALA A 52 -5.21 -4.49 13.42
N GLY A 53 -4.67 -3.37 13.93
CA GLY A 53 -5.45 -2.21 14.38
C GLY A 53 -5.84 -1.21 13.28
N SER A 54 -5.36 -1.39 12.04
CA SER A 54 -5.60 -0.42 10.96
C SER A 54 -7.02 -0.51 10.39
N ALA A 55 -7.61 0.63 10.03
CA ALA A 55 -8.92 0.67 9.36
C ALA A 55 -8.87 0.00 7.97
N ALA A 56 -7.83 0.28 7.21
CA ALA A 56 -7.51 -0.33 5.91
C ALA A 56 -6.01 -0.23 5.64
N VAL A 57 -5.52 -1.01 4.67
CA VAL A 57 -4.11 -1.03 4.25
C VAL A 57 -4.01 -0.77 2.75
N VAL A 58 -3.03 0.02 2.33
CA VAL A 58 -2.60 0.10 0.93
C VAL A 58 -1.17 -0.43 0.88
N ALA A 59 -0.91 -1.44 0.07
CA ALA A 59 0.40 -2.09 0.02
C ALA A 59 0.76 -2.53 -1.39
N ASN A 60 2.04 -2.45 -1.74
CA ASN A 60 2.59 -3.17 -2.89
C ASN A 60 2.70 -4.67 -2.60
N ASP A 61 2.94 -5.46 -3.64
CA ASP A 61 3.20 -6.90 -3.56
C ASP A 61 4.47 -7.21 -2.72
N SER A 62 4.26 -7.44 -1.42
CA SER A 62 5.30 -7.57 -0.40
C SER A 62 4.82 -8.43 0.78
N GLY A 63 5.72 -8.79 1.71
CA GLY A 63 5.35 -9.55 2.89
C GLY A 63 4.26 -8.89 3.76
N LEU A 64 4.27 -7.55 3.89
CA LEU A 64 3.28 -6.83 4.68
C LEU A 64 1.88 -6.85 4.05
N LEU A 65 1.78 -6.92 2.71
CA LEU A 65 0.51 -7.16 2.02
C LEU A 65 -0.12 -8.48 2.47
N HIS A 66 0.66 -9.57 2.42
CA HIS A 66 0.15 -10.89 2.78
C HIS A 66 -0.21 -10.99 4.26
N ILE A 67 0.53 -10.31 5.14
CA ILE A 67 0.19 -10.20 6.57
C ILE A 67 -1.15 -9.47 6.76
N ALA A 68 -1.35 -8.31 6.10
CA ALA A 68 -2.60 -7.56 6.19
C ALA A 68 -3.79 -8.40 5.70
N SER A 69 -3.59 -9.14 4.62
CA SER A 69 -4.57 -10.09 4.11
C SER A 69 -4.86 -11.22 5.10
N ALA A 70 -3.84 -11.82 5.70
CA ALA A 70 -4.00 -12.91 6.68
C ALA A 70 -4.71 -12.45 7.97
N LEU A 71 -4.55 -11.18 8.34
CA LEU A 71 -5.25 -10.53 9.44
C LEU A 71 -6.68 -10.08 9.06
N ASN A 72 -7.13 -10.39 7.84
CA ASN A 72 -8.42 -10.02 7.30
C ASN A 72 -8.72 -8.52 7.45
N ARG A 73 -7.72 -7.68 7.15
CA ARG A 73 -7.92 -6.24 7.03
C ARG A 73 -8.40 -5.89 5.62
N PRO A 74 -9.21 -4.84 5.43
CA PRO A 74 -9.43 -4.30 4.09
C PRO A 74 -8.10 -3.87 3.48
N VAL A 75 -7.78 -4.36 2.28
CA VAL A 75 -6.50 -4.07 1.62
C VAL A 75 -6.71 -3.65 0.17
N VAL A 76 -6.03 -2.58 -0.25
CA VAL A 76 -5.81 -2.30 -1.67
C VAL A 76 -4.38 -2.71 -2.03
N ALA A 77 -4.26 -3.79 -2.79
CA ALA A 77 -2.99 -4.40 -3.18
C ALA A 77 -2.54 -3.87 -4.54
N LEU A 78 -1.35 -3.29 -4.63
CA LEU A 78 -0.83 -2.64 -5.84
C LEU A 78 0.17 -3.54 -6.56
N TYR A 79 -0.15 -3.91 -7.80
CA TYR A 79 0.65 -4.79 -8.65
C TYR A 79 1.10 -4.10 -9.92
N GLY A 80 2.42 -3.98 -10.09
CA GLY A 80 3.07 -3.47 -11.29
C GLY A 80 3.71 -4.58 -12.12
N PRO A 81 4.97 -4.94 -11.85
CA PRO A 81 5.67 -5.99 -12.61
C PRO A 81 5.24 -7.41 -12.21
N THR A 82 4.66 -7.59 -11.04
CA THR A 82 4.22 -8.90 -10.53
C THR A 82 2.78 -9.22 -10.92
N ASP A 83 2.45 -10.51 -10.90
CA ASP A 83 1.15 -11.01 -11.33
C ASP A 83 0.18 -11.12 -10.14
N PRO A 84 -0.91 -10.34 -10.11
CA PRO A 84 -1.90 -10.44 -9.04
C PRO A 84 -2.56 -11.83 -8.95
N ASP A 85 -2.55 -12.63 -10.01
CA ASP A 85 -3.18 -13.95 -10.02
C ASP A 85 -2.24 -15.04 -9.45
N HIS A 86 -0.94 -14.73 -9.30
CA HIS A 86 0.06 -15.67 -8.77
C HIS A 86 0.10 -15.67 -7.24
N ALA A 87 0.09 -14.48 -6.64
CA ALA A 87 0.09 -14.29 -5.19
C ALA A 87 -0.93 -13.21 -4.82
N PRO A 88 -2.23 -13.48 -5.03
CA PRO A 88 -3.27 -12.53 -4.65
C PRO A 88 -3.28 -12.31 -3.13
N PRO A 89 -3.86 -11.19 -2.65
CA PRO A 89 -4.27 -11.13 -1.25
C PRO A 89 -5.34 -12.19 -1.00
N PHE A 90 -5.07 -13.11 -0.08
CA PHE A 90 -5.99 -14.17 0.36
C PHE A 90 -6.99 -13.65 1.40
N SER A 91 -7.83 -12.68 1.02
CA SER A 91 -8.91 -12.14 1.86
C SER A 91 -10.05 -11.59 0.98
N ASP A 92 -11.28 -11.83 1.39
CA ASP A 92 -12.48 -11.31 0.71
C ASP A 92 -12.63 -9.78 0.84
N LEU A 93 -11.88 -9.16 1.75
CA LEU A 93 -11.88 -7.71 1.96
C LEU A 93 -10.79 -7.00 1.13
N ALA A 94 -9.98 -7.75 0.40
CA ALA A 94 -8.89 -7.21 -0.38
C ALA A 94 -9.29 -6.96 -1.83
N ALA A 95 -8.71 -5.92 -2.43
CA ALA A 95 -8.83 -5.62 -3.85
C ALA A 95 -7.45 -5.50 -4.48
N SER A 96 -7.19 -6.29 -5.52
CA SER A 96 -5.98 -6.16 -6.34
C SER A 96 -6.17 -5.09 -7.41
N LEU A 97 -5.21 -4.18 -7.49
CA LEU A 97 -5.09 -3.17 -8.53
C LEU A 97 -3.87 -3.45 -9.39
N SER A 98 -4.11 -3.62 -10.69
CA SER A 98 -3.10 -3.72 -11.72
C SER A 98 -3.64 -3.07 -12.98
N LEU A 99 -2.78 -2.37 -13.72
CA LEU A 99 -3.16 -1.81 -15.02
C LEU A 99 -3.24 -2.88 -16.14
N ARG A 100 -2.78 -4.11 -15.88
CA ARG A 100 -2.78 -5.22 -16.85
C ARG A 100 -2.25 -4.80 -18.24
N LEU A 101 -1.15 -4.02 -18.25
CA LEU A 101 -0.53 -3.53 -19.48
C LEU A 101 0.00 -4.70 -20.32
N ALA A 102 0.10 -4.54 -21.64
CA ALA A 102 0.63 -5.59 -22.52
C ALA A 102 2.04 -6.08 -22.13
N CYS A 103 2.85 -5.22 -21.50
CA CYS A 103 4.19 -5.54 -21.02
C CYS A 103 4.24 -6.06 -19.56
N ALA A 104 3.11 -6.20 -18.87
CA ALA A 104 3.03 -6.59 -17.46
C ALA A 104 1.99 -7.70 -17.25
N PRO A 105 2.28 -8.72 -16.42
CA PRO A 105 3.41 -8.84 -15.49
C PRO A 105 4.72 -9.31 -16.17
N CYS A 106 5.82 -8.58 -15.98
CA CYS A 106 7.14 -8.93 -16.52
C CYS A 106 8.10 -9.54 -15.49
N LYS A 107 7.77 -9.42 -14.20
CA LYS A 107 8.55 -9.86 -13.03
C LYS A 107 9.98 -9.31 -12.97
N GLN A 108 10.22 -8.16 -13.62
CA GLN A 108 11.52 -7.48 -13.60
C GLN A 108 11.59 -6.45 -12.48
N ARG A 109 12.75 -6.37 -11.81
CA ARG A 109 13.02 -5.36 -10.78
C ARG A 109 13.24 -3.97 -11.39
N GLU A 110 13.94 -3.94 -12.52
CA GLU A 110 14.14 -2.75 -13.34
C GLU A 110 13.30 -2.89 -14.61
N CYS A 111 12.57 -1.84 -14.99
CA CYS A 111 11.70 -1.90 -16.15
C CYS A 111 12.54 -2.01 -17.44
N PRO A 112 12.42 -3.09 -18.25
CA PRO A 112 13.23 -3.25 -19.46
C PRO A 112 12.89 -2.22 -20.54
N LEU A 113 11.74 -1.56 -20.43
CA LEU A 113 11.27 -0.52 -21.32
C LEU A 113 11.56 0.90 -20.77
N GLY A 114 12.14 1.03 -19.57
CA GLY A 114 12.60 2.29 -18.99
C GLY A 114 11.52 3.25 -18.46
N HIS A 115 10.23 2.96 -18.63
CA HIS A 115 9.15 3.89 -18.28
C HIS A 115 8.40 3.55 -16.98
N GLN A 116 8.41 2.27 -16.55
CA GLN A 116 7.72 1.79 -15.33
C GLN A 116 6.22 2.16 -15.24
N ASP A 117 5.55 2.21 -16.39
CA ASP A 117 4.15 2.67 -16.51
C ASP A 117 3.18 1.84 -15.65
N CYS A 118 3.50 0.56 -15.42
CA CYS A 118 2.68 -0.33 -14.60
C CYS A 118 2.51 0.18 -13.16
N MET A 119 3.44 0.99 -12.65
CA MET A 119 3.34 1.68 -11.36
C MET A 119 3.05 3.18 -11.53
N VAL A 120 3.73 3.85 -12.46
CA VAL A 120 3.62 5.32 -12.65
C VAL A 120 2.21 5.74 -13.06
N LYS A 121 1.55 4.96 -13.91
CA LYS A 121 0.18 5.25 -14.36
C LYS A 121 -0.90 4.70 -13.42
N LEU A 122 -0.52 3.98 -12.36
CA LEU A 122 -1.44 3.52 -11.34
C LEU A 122 -1.69 4.68 -10.35
N THR A 123 -2.52 5.63 -10.78
CA THR A 123 -2.64 6.93 -10.10
C THR A 123 -3.26 6.84 -8.71
N PRO A 124 -2.98 7.81 -7.82
CA PRO A 124 -3.61 7.89 -6.50
C PRO A 124 -5.15 7.88 -6.56
N GLU A 125 -5.75 8.45 -7.60
CA GLU A 125 -7.21 8.47 -7.80
C GLU A 125 -7.78 7.06 -8.03
N LEU A 126 -7.07 6.21 -8.78
CA LEU A 126 -7.49 4.81 -8.99
C LEU A 126 -7.44 4.02 -7.67
N VAL A 127 -6.39 4.27 -6.88
CA VAL A 127 -6.24 3.67 -5.55
C VAL A 127 -7.33 4.17 -4.60
N TRP A 128 -7.58 5.48 -4.59
CA TRP A 128 -8.60 6.11 -3.75
C TRP A 128 -10.00 5.56 -4.03
N HIS A 129 -10.36 5.43 -5.31
CA HIS A 129 -11.68 4.92 -5.70
C HIS A 129 -11.94 3.47 -5.22
N ARG A 130 -10.89 2.70 -4.94
CA ARG A 130 -11.02 1.38 -4.28
C ARG A 130 -10.96 1.47 -2.77
N LEU A 131 -10.12 2.34 -2.23
CA LEU A 131 -9.91 2.46 -0.78
C LEU A 131 -11.08 3.12 -0.06
N GLU A 132 -11.64 4.20 -0.60
CA GLU A 132 -12.68 5.00 0.04
C GLU A 132 -13.87 4.19 0.57
N PRO A 133 -14.50 3.26 -0.20
CA PRO A 133 -15.62 2.46 0.29
C PRO A 133 -15.22 1.43 1.35
N MET A 134 -13.91 1.14 1.52
CA MET A 134 -13.40 0.23 2.54
C MET A 134 -13.20 0.91 3.90
N LEU A 135 -13.14 2.25 3.92
CA LEU A 135 -12.89 3.01 5.14
C LEU A 135 -14.17 3.13 5.98
N PRO A 136 -14.05 3.09 7.33
CA PRO A 136 -15.18 3.34 8.22
C PRO A 136 -15.76 4.73 7.99
N THR A 137 -17.06 4.90 8.25
CA THR A 137 -17.71 6.22 8.22
C THR A 137 -16.94 7.20 9.13
N PRO A 138 -16.70 8.45 8.68
CA PRO A 138 -16.04 9.47 9.51
C PRO A 138 -16.77 9.75 10.82
#